data_AF-A0A7C5XB04-F1
#
_entry.id   AF-A0A7C5XB04-F1
#
_cell.length_a   1.000
_cell.length_b   1.000
_cell.length_c   1.000
_cell.angle_alpha   90.00
_cell.angle_beta   90.00
_cell.angle_gamma   90.00
#
_symmetry.space_group_name_H-M   'P 1'
#
loop_
_entity.id
_entity.type
_entity.pdbx_description
1 polymer ?
#
loop_
_entity_poly.entity_id
_entity_poly.type
_entity_poly.pdbx_seq_one_letter_code
_entity_poly.pdbx_strand_id
1 'polypeptide(L)' 'MTELIFLLILLAGGMAAVAVANSLVRVIIGAEVGIMAGIWGAALSGDLSLVAVAAVVGVAETVLMVAAVYRLAKEGYV' A
#
# COMPACT_ATOMS: atom_id res chain seq x y z
N MET A 1 3.51 -15.95 -15.97
CA MET A 1 3.62 -14.78 -16.88
C MET A 1 2.54 -13.75 -16.57
N THR A 2 1.26 -14.11 -16.67
CA THR A 2 0.14 -13.19 -16.39
C THR A 2 0.13 -12.62 -14.97
N GLU A 3 0.38 -13.45 -13.94
CA GLU A 3 0.43 -12.99 -12.54
C GLU A 3 1.55 -11.96 -12.30
N LEU A 4 2.70 -12.16 -12.94
CA LEU A 4 3.84 -11.25 -12.85
C LEU A 4 3.53 -9.90 -13.50
N ILE A 5 2.77 -9.90 -14.59
CA ILE A 5 2.29 -8.68 -15.25
C ILE A 5 1.33 -7.93 -14.33
N PHE A 6 0.37 -8.62 -13.69
CA PHE A 6 -0.53 -7.99 -12.73
C PHE A 6 0.20 -7.39 -11.54
N LEU A 7 1.21 -8.09 -11.01
CA LEU A 7 2.06 -7.57 -9.94
C LEU A 7 2.78 -6.28 -10.36
N LEU A 8 3.37 -6.25 -11.56
CA LEU A 8 4.02 -5.06 -12.09
C LEU A 8 3.03 -3.90 -12.30
N ILE A 9 1.81 -4.19 -12.78
CA ILE A 9 0.76 -3.18 -12.97
C ILE A 9 0.33 -2.60 -11.62
N LEU A 10 0.12 -3.43 -10.59
CA LEU A 10 -0.24 -2.96 -9.26
C LEU A 10 0.88 -2.10 -8.67
N LEU A 11 2.13 -2.56 -8.76
CA LEU A 11 3.28 -1.83 -8.22
C LEU A 11 3.48 -0.48 -8.93
N ALA A 12 3.53 -0.49 -10.26
CA ALA A 12 3.68 0.74 -11.05
C ALA A 12 2.45 1.66 -10.92
N GLY A 13 1.25 1.09 -10.88
CA GLY A 13 -0.01 1.83 -10.74
C GLY A 13 -0.14 2.50 -9.38
N GLY A 14 0.22 1.82 -8.29
CA GLY A 14 0.27 2.39 -6.95
C GLY A 14 1.27 3.56 -6.88
N MET A 15 2.48 3.36 -7.41
CA MET A 15 3.50 4.42 -7.47
C MET A 15 3.06 5.61 -8.32
N ALA A 16 2.40 5.36 -9.45
CA ALA A 16 1.85 6.42 -10.29
C ALA A 16 0.76 7.20 -9.55
N ALA A 17 -0.14 6.50 -8.84
CA ALA A 17 -1.19 7.13 -8.03
C ALA A 17 -0.60 8.00 -6.92
N VAL A 18 0.46 7.55 -6.26
CA VAL A 18 1.21 8.34 -5.27
C VAL A 18 1.83 9.59 -5.92
N ALA A 19 2.50 9.42 -7.05
CA ALA A 19 3.22 10.51 -7.73
C ALA A 19 2.30 11.65 -8.20
N VAL A 20 1.04 11.35 -8.53
CA VAL A 20 0.05 12.34 -8.99
C VAL A 20 -0.95 12.75 -7.91
N ALA A 21 -0.78 12.28 -6.67
CA ALA A 21 -1.71 12.53 -5.60
C ALA A 21 -1.71 14.02 -5.19
N ASN A 22 -2.91 14.60 -5.06
CA ASN A 22 -3.12 15.96 -4.58
C ASN A 22 -3.62 16.02 -3.12
N SER A 23 -3.68 14.88 -2.43
CA SER A 23 -4.06 14.81 -1.03
C SER A 23 -3.36 13.63 -0.35
N LEU A 24 -3.11 13.75 0.96
CA LEU A 24 -2.48 12.69 1.74
C LEU A 24 -3.31 11.40 1.75
N VAL A 25 -4.63 11.50 1.69
CA VAL A 25 -5.52 10.33 1.56
C VAL A 25 -5.28 9.58 0.25
N ARG A 26 -5.07 10.30 -0.86
CA ARG A 26 -4.75 9.66 -2.15
C ARG A 26 -3.36 9.05 -2.16
N VAL A 27 -2.40 9.64 -1.45
CA VAL A 27 -1.07 9.03 -1.22
C VAL A 27 -1.23 7.70 -0.49
N ILE A 28 -2.03 7.66 0.59
CA ILE A 28 -2.29 6.41 1.34
C ILE A 28 -2.92 5.34 0.44
N ILE A 29 -3.94 5.71 -0.35
CA ILE A 29 -4.57 4.76 -1.28
C ILE A 29 -3.55 4.22 -2.30
N GLY A 30 -2.70 5.07 -2.87
CA GLY A 30 -1.67 4.64 -3.81
C GLY A 30 -0.62 3.73 -3.18
N ALA A 31 -0.20 4.03 -1.94
CA ALA A 31 0.70 3.17 -1.16
C ALA A 31 0.07 1.80 -0.90
N GLU A 32 -1.22 1.74 -0.53
CA GLU A 32 -1.94 0.49 -0.27
C GLU A 32 -2.02 -0.41 -1.52
N VAL A 33 -2.17 0.18 -2.71
CA VAL A 33 -2.11 -0.57 -3.97
C VAL A 33 -0.73 -1.25 -4.13
N GLY A 34 0.35 -0.60 -3.72
CA GLY A 34 1.69 -1.18 -3.69
C GLY A 34 1.82 -2.33 -2.67
N ILE A 35 1.24 -2.17 -1.49
CA ILE A 35 1.18 -3.22 -0.45
C ILE A 35 0.43 -4.44 -0.95
N MET A 36 -0.71 -4.25 -1.64
CA MET A 36 -1.44 -5.35 -2.27
C MET A 36 -0.59 -6.11 -3.29
N ALA A 37 0.25 -5.41 -4.06
CA ALA A 37 1.22 -6.04 -4.95
C ALA A 37 2.25 -6.88 -4.18
N GLY A 38 2.71 -6.39 -3.02
CA GLY A 38 3.59 -7.13 -2.11
C GLY A 38 2.95 -8.39 -1.54
N ILE A 39 1.69 -8.31 -1.10
CA ILE A 39 0.91 -9.47 -0.61
C ILE A 39 0.70 -10.49 -1.73
N TRP A 40 0.39 -10.03 -2.95
CA TRP A 40 0.30 -10.90 -4.12
C TRP A 40 1.64 -11.57 -4.42
N GLY A 41 2.74 -10.81 -4.38
CA GLY A 41 4.09 -11.35 -4.55
C GLY A 41 4.44 -12.41 -3.51
N ALA A 42 4.07 -12.19 -2.25
CA ALA A 42 4.18 -13.18 -1.18
C ALA A 42 3.35 -14.43 -1.50
N ALA A 43 2.13 -14.28 -2.00
CA ALA A 43 1.27 -15.41 -2.36
C ALA A 43 1.88 -16.27 -3.48
N LEU A 44 2.59 -15.66 -4.44
CA LEU A 44 3.29 -16.39 -5.51
C LEU A 44 4.45 -17.27 -5.00
N SER A 45 4.95 -17.02 -3.79
CA SER A 45 5.98 -17.88 -3.16
C SER A 45 5.41 -19.20 -2.62
N GLY A 46 4.09 -19.30 -2.45
CA GLY A 46 3.43 -20.44 -1.81
C GLY A 46 3.58 -20.50 -0.28
N ASP A 47 4.26 -19.53 0.35
CA ASP A 47 4.43 -19.47 1.80
C ASP A 47 3.31 -18.66 2.48
N LEU A 48 2.39 -19.37 3.14
CA LEU A 48 1.29 -18.77 3.90
C LEU A 48 1.76 -17.89 5.06
N SER A 49 2.93 -18.20 5.65
CA SER A 49 3.50 -17.40 6.74
C SER A 49 3.93 -16.04 6.20
N LEU A 50 4.56 -16.01 5.03
CA LEU A 50 4.96 -14.77 4.36
C LEU A 50 3.75 -13.92 3.98
N VAL A 51 2.68 -14.55 3.47
CA VAL A 51 1.41 -13.85 3.16
C VAL A 51 0.80 -13.22 4.41
N ALA A 52 0.76 -13.97 5.52
CA ALA A 52 0.23 -13.47 6.78
C ALA A 52 1.06 -12.28 7.31
N VAL A 53 2.39 -12.36 7.26
CA VAL A 53 3.28 -11.26 7.66
C VAL A 53 3.08 -10.05 6.77
N ALA A 54 3.05 -10.22 5.44
CA ALA A 54 2.83 -9.12 4.50
C ALA A 54 1.48 -8.43 4.74
N ALA A 55 0.42 -9.19 5.00
CA ALA A 55 -0.90 -8.65 5.32
C ALA A 55 -0.90 -7.86 6.64
N VAL A 56 -0.29 -8.39 7.71
CA VAL A 56 -0.22 -7.72 9.01
C VAL A 56 0.60 -6.43 8.93
N VAL A 57 1.75 -6.46 8.25
CA VAL A 57 2.59 -5.28 8.04
C VAL A 57 1.83 -4.20 7.27
N GLY A 58 1.12 -4.59 6.20
CA GLY A 58 0.30 -3.66 5.42
C GLY A 58 -0.76 -2.95 6.26
N VAL A 59 -1.53 -3.70 7.08
CA VAL A 59 -2.52 -3.12 7.98
C VAL A 59 -1.87 -2.18 9.00
N ALA A 60 -0.74 -2.59 9.60
CA ALA A 60 -0.04 -1.78 10.59
C ALA A 60 0.46 -0.46 9.99
N GLU A 61 1.04 -0.49 8.79
CA GLU A 61 1.48 0.69 8.06
C GLU A 61 0.32 1.65 7.81
N THR A 62 -0.80 1.16 7.29
CA THR A 62 -1.95 2.00 6.96
C THR A 62 -2.60 2.61 8.20
N VAL A 63 -2.66 1.89 9.32
CA VAL A 63 -3.10 2.47 10.60
C VAL A 63 -2.17 3.62 11.02
N LEU A 64 -0.86 3.46 10.90
CA LEU A 64 0.11 4.51 11.25
C LEU A 64 -0.01 5.73 10.34
N MET A 65 -0.14 5.52 9.02
CA MET A 65 -0.32 6.62 8.07
C MET A 65 -1.63 7.39 8.32
N VAL A 66 -2.74 6.68 8.54
CA VAL A 66 -4.03 7.30 8.84
C VAL A 66 -3.97 8.07 10.17
N ALA A 67 -3.34 7.49 11.20
CA ALA A 67 -3.15 8.17 12.48
C ALA A 67 -2.30 9.45 12.33
N ALA A 68 -1.25 9.41 11.52
CA ALA A 68 -0.42 10.58 11.23
C ALA A 68 -1.21 11.67 10.51
N VAL A 69 -1.97 11.32 9.47
CA VAL A 69 -2.82 12.28 8.73
C VAL A 69 -3.88 12.88 9.65
N TYR A 70 -4.52 12.06 10.49
CA TYR A 70 -5.49 12.56 11.46
C TYR A 70 -4.87 13.56 12.43
N ARG A 71 -3.65 13.29 12.92
CA ARG A 71 -2.93 14.20 13.81
C ARG A 71 -2.62 15.53 13.11
N LEU A 72 -2.11 15.48 11.88
CA LEU A 72 -1.81 16.68 11.10
C LEU A 72 -3.06 17.52 10.83
N ALA A 73 -4.19 16.88 10.51
CA ALA A 73 -5.47 17.56 10.31
C ALA A 73 -5.96 18.23 11.61
N LYS A 74 -5.82 17.55 12.75
CA LYS A 74 -6.16 18.12 14.07
C LYS A 74 -5.30 19.32 14.44
N GLU A 75 -4.03 19.32 14.04
CA GLU A 75 -3.07 20.40 14.29
C GLU A 75 -3.17 21.54 13.25
N GLY A 76 -4.02 21.41 12.23
CA GLY A 76 -4.25 22.45 11.20
C GLY A 76 -3.19 22.50 10.10
N TYR A 77 -2.41 21.43 9.92
CA TYR A 77 -1.36 21.32 8.89
C TYR A 77 -1.87 20.79 7.54
N VAL A 78 -3.13 20.38 7.45
CA VAL A 78 -3.76 19.78 6.24
C VAL A 78 -5.18 20.27 6.08
#